data_AF-A0A0D8DKU6-F1
#
_entry.id   AF-A0A0D8DKU6-F1
#
_cell.length_a   1.000
_cell.length_b   1.000
_cell.length_c   1.000
_cell.angle_alpha   90.00
_cell.angle_beta   90.00
_cell.angle_gamma   90.00
#
_symmetry.space_group_name_H-M   'P 1'
#
loop_
_entity.id
_entity.type
_entity.pdbx_description
1 polymer ?
#
loop_
_entity_poly.entity_id
_entity_poly.type
_entity_poly.pdbx_seq_one_letter_code
_entity_poly.pdbx_strand_id
1 'polypeptide(L)'
;MKKNQLDGVDNVNEVDYLLRHAMSLGININTVLMDRGYLNAGVIIGVESLKLKYIIPAKGNPKVLKYRKMEIKHCDNGLSYLIINDKIPSEKNQ
;
A
#
# COMPACT_ATOMS: atom_id res chain seq x y z
N MET A 1 -22.71 18.56 -1.50
CA MET A 1 -21.42 17.95 -1.89
C MET A 1 -21.71 16.63 -2.58
N LYS A 2 -21.33 16.47 -3.85
CA LYS A 2 -21.43 15.17 -4.55
C LYS A 2 -20.44 14.21 -3.90
N LYS A 3 -20.93 13.13 -3.29
CA LYS A 3 -20.08 11.99 -2.88
C LYS A 3 -19.39 11.46 -4.13
N ASN A 4 -18.08 11.28 -4.09
CA ASN A 4 -17.36 10.68 -5.20
C ASN A 4 -17.84 9.22 -5.33
N GLN A 5 -18.05 8.76 -6.57
CA GLN A 5 -18.64 7.45 -6.91
C GLN A 5 -17.87 6.21 -6.39
N LEU A 6 -16.83 6.41 -5.57
CA LEU A 6 -16.02 5.35 -4.96
C LEU A 6 -16.27 5.18 -3.46
N ASP A 7 -17.14 5.99 -2.84
CA ASP A 7 -17.48 5.94 -1.40
C ASP A 7 -18.33 4.69 -1.01
N GLY A 8 -18.29 3.60 -1.78
CA GLY A 8 -19.12 2.41 -1.55
C GLY A 8 -18.57 1.09 -2.10
N VAL A 9 -17.33 1.05 -2.59
CA VAL A 9 -16.68 -0.21 -3.01
C VAL A 9 -16.04 -0.86 -1.79
N ASP A 10 -16.28 -2.15 -1.59
CA ASP A 10 -15.56 -2.92 -0.59
C ASP A 10 -14.10 -3.09 -1.05
N ASN A 11 -13.26 -2.14 -0.65
CA ASN A 11 -11.85 -2.06 -1.02
C ASN A 11 -11.08 -3.37 -0.78
N VAL A 12 -11.52 -4.20 0.18
CA VAL A 12 -10.86 -5.47 0.48
C VAL A 12 -11.11 -6.49 -0.63
N ASN A 13 -12.38 -6.65 -1.03
CA ASN A 13 -12.77 -7.61 -2.06
C ASN A 13 -12.24 -7.22 -3.43
N GLU A 14 -12.23 -5.92 -3.75
CA GLU A 14 -11.68 -5.44 -5.02
C GLU A 14 -10.19 -5.76 -5.14
N VAL A 15 -9.40 -5.46 -4.11
CA VAL A 15 -7.95 -5.73 -4.14
C VAL A 15 -7.66 -7.23 -4.19
N ASP A 16 -8.36 -8.06 -3.41
CA ASP A 16 -8.19 -9.52 -3.45
C ASP A 16 -8.53 -10.09 -4.84
N TYR A 17 -9.63 -9.64 -5.45
CA TYR A 17 -10.03 -10.04 -6.79
C TYR A 17 -8.95 -9.70 -7.83
N LEU A 18 -8.46 -8.45 -7.83
CA LEU A 18 -7.45 -7.99 -8.78
C LEU A 18 -6.14 -8.78 -8.65
N LEU A 19 -5.68 -9.01 -7.43
CA LEU A 19 -4.45 -9.79 -7.17
C LEU A 19 -4.60 -11.23 -7.62
N ARG A 20 -5.70 -11.89 -7.27
CA ARG A 20 -5.96 -13.28 -7.70
C ARG A 20 -6.11 -13.39 -9.19
N HIS A 21 -6.79 -12.45 -9.83
CA HIS A 21 -6.95 -12.45 -11.27
C HIS A 21 -5.60 -12.32 -11.98
N ALA A 22 -4.75 -11.37 -11.57
CA ALA A 22 -3.41 -11.22 -12.13
C ALA A 22 -2.55 -12.49 -11.94
N MET A 23 -2.59 -13.11 -10.76
CA MET A 23 -1.93 -14.40 -10.51
C MET A 23 -2.49 -15.53 -11.39
N SER A 24 -3.81 -15.55 -11.63
CA SER A 24 -4.44 -16.54 -12.52
C SER A 24 -4.00 -16.41 -13.97
N LEU A 25 -3.56 -15.22 -14.38
CA LEU A 25 -2.95 -14.96 -15.69
C LEU A 25 -1.45 -15.33 -15.72
N GLY A 26 -0.90 -15.89 -14.64
CA GLY A 26 0.51 -16.26 -14.53
C GLY A 26 1.44 -15.10 -14.17
N ILE A 27 0.92 -13.94 -13.78
CA ILE A 27 1.75 -12.81 -13.35
C ILE A 27 2.29 -13.11 -11.95
N ASN A 28 3.63 -13.17 -11.83
CA ASN A 28 4.29 -13.35 -10.55
C ASN A 28 4.39 -12.02 -9.79
N ILE A 29 3.49 -11.83 -8.83
CA ILE A 29 3.46 -10.63 -7.98
C ILE A 29 4.27 -10.91 -6.72
N ASN A 30 5.31 -10.10 -6.47
CA ASN A 30 6.12 -10.17 -5.25
C ASN A 30 5.82 -9.03 -4.28
N THR A 31 5.43 -7.87 -4.81
CA THR A 31 5.27 -6.62 -4.06
C THR A 31 4.08 -5.81 -4.57
N VAL A 32 3.28 -5.25 -3.67
CA VAL A 32 2.13 -4.39 -3.96
C VAL A 32 2.40 -2.96 -3.48
N LEU A 33 2.26 -1.98 -4.37
CA LEU A 33 2.27 -0.56 -3.98
C LEU A 33 0.85 -0.14 -3.59
N MET A 34 0.65 0.26 -2.34
CA MET A 34 -0.67 0.61 -1.81
C MET A 34 -1.02 2.06 -2.16
N ASP A 35 -2.14 2.28 -2.85
CA ASP A 35 -2.68 3.64 -2.97
C ASP A 35 -3.36 4.09 -1.67
N ARG A 36 -3.42 5.41 -1.43
CA ARG A 36 -4.02 5.99 -0.22
C ARG A 36 -5.50 5.64 -0.06
N GLY A 37 -6.25 5.50 -1.16
CA GLY A 37 -7.66 5.10 -1.13
C GLY A 37 -7.88 3.66 -0.63
N TYR A 38 -6.86 2.82 -0.73
CA TYR A 38 -6.90 1.39 -0.41
C TYR A 38 -6.17 1.02 0.88
N LEU A 39 -5.72 2.03 1.66
CA LEU A 39 -5.03 1.82 2.92
C LEU A 39 -6.02 1.48 4.05
N ASN A 40 -6.58 0.28 3.99
CA ASN A 40 -7.47 -0.31 4.99
C ASN A 40 -6.79 -1.53 5.64
N ALA A 41 -7.08 -1.78 6.93
CA ALA A 41 -6.55 -2.94 7.65
C ALA A 41 -6.90 -4.28 6.96
N GLY A 42 -8.11 -4.43 6.43
CA GLY A 42 -8.54 -5.63 5.71
C GLY A 42 -7.74 -5.86 4.42
N VAL A 43 -7.40 -4.79 3.69
CA VAL A 43 -6.55 -4.88 2.49
C VAL A 43 -5.15 -5.36 2.87
N ILE A 44 -4.58 -4.81 3.95
CA ILE A 44 -3.25 -5.21 4.44
C ILE A 44 -3.25 -6.70 4.83
N ILE A 45 -4.23 -7.14 5.61
CA ILE A 45 -4.38 -8.55 6.02
C ILE A 45 -4.55 -9.45 4.80
N GLY A 46 -5.34 -9.03 3.80
CA GLY A 46 -5.51 -9.77 2.55
C GLY A 46 -4.19 -9.96 1.81
N VAL A 47 -3.42 -8.89 1.62
CA VAL A 47 -2.10 -8.95 0.96
C VAL A 47 -1.10 -9.81 1.75
N GLU A 48 -1.08 -9.71 3.08
CA GLU A 48 -0.25 -10.56 3.94
C GLU A 48 -0.65 -12.04 3.86
N SER A 49 -1.95 -12.35 3.76
CA SER A 49 -2.44 -13.72 3.61
C SER A 49 -2.01 -14.37 2.29
N LEU A 50 -1.81 -13.57 1.25
CA LEU A 50 -1.24 -13.97 -0.04
C LEU A 50 0.30 -14.05 -0.01
N LYS A 51 0.92 -13.83 1.16
CA LYS A 51 2.38 -13.81 1.37
C LYS A 51 3.11 -12.78 0.50
N LEU A 52 2.44 -11.71 0.13
CA LEU A 52 2.99 -10.62 -0.67
C LEU A 52 3.63 -9.55 0.21
N LYS A 53 4.68 -8.91 -0.29
CA LYS A 53 5.22 -7.69 0.33
C LYS A 53 4.38 -6.49 -0.10
N TYR A 54 4.38 -5.41 0.69
CA TYR A 54 3.71 -4.18 0.29
C TYR A 54 4.49 -2.93 0.67
N ILE A 55 4.27 -1.87 -0.10
CA ILE A 55 4.85 -0.54 0.11
C ILE A 55 3.71 0.41 0.44
N ILE A 56 3.82 1.10 1.57
CA ILE A 56 2.88 2.15 1.97
C ILE A 56 3.49 3.52 1.65
N PRO A 57 2.82 4.39 0.86
CA PRO A 57 3.31 5.71 0.57
C PRO A 57 3.35 6.56 1.84
N ALA A 58 4.51 7.18 2.10
CA ALA A 58 4.72 8.00 3.29
C ALA A 58 3.97 9.34 3.26
N LYS A 59 3.74 9.89 2.05
CA LYS A 59 3.16 11.23 1.88
C LYS A 59 1.70 11.24 2.34
N GLY A 60 1.44 11.93 3.44
CA GLY A 60 0.10 12.12 4.00
C GLY A 60 -0.44 10.95 4.82
N ASN A 61 0.38 9.92 5.09
CA ASN A 61 0.00 8.84 6.01
C ASN A 61 0.46 9.16 7.44
N PRO A 62 -0.46 9.44 8.40
CA PRO A 62 -0.08 9.85 9.74
C PRO A 62 0.72 8.79 10.51
N LYS A 63 0.44 7.50 10.28
CA LYS A 63 1.17 6.40 10.93
C LYS A 63 2.62 6.33 10.43
N VAL A 64 2.82 6.35 9.11
CA VAL A 64 4.16 6.32 8.52
C VAL A 64 4.95 7.58 8.89
N LEU A 65 4.31 8.76 8.88
CA LEU A 65 4.95 10.00 9.32
C LEU A 65 5.30 9.99 10.81
N LYS A 66 4.46 9.41 11.67
CA LYS A 66 4.75 9.20 13.09
C LYS A 66 5.96 8.28 13.27
N TYR A 67 5.98 7.14 12.61
CA TYR A 67 7.11 6.20 12.67
C TYR A 67 8.41 6.83 12.14
N ARG A 68 8.33 7.62 11.06
CA ARG A 68 9.47 8.38 10.53
C ARG A 68 9.99 9.43 11.51
N LYS A 69 9.09 10.21 12.13
CA LYS A 69 9.46 11.26 13.12
C LYS A 69 10.08 10.69 14.39
N MET A 70 9.75 9.45 14.72
CA MET A 70 10.27 8.77 15.90
C MET A 70 11.66 8.12 15.68
N GLU A 71 12.31 8.30 14.52
CA GLU A 71 13.63 7.70 14.18
C GLU A 71 13.78 6.26 14.71
N ILE A 72 12.84 5.38 14.36
CA ILE A 72 12.57 4.22 15.20
C ILE A 72 13.71 3.18 15.19
N LYS A 73 14.46 3.21 16.29
CA LYS A 73 14.95 2.05 17.05
C LYS A 73 13.78 1.32 17.69
N HIS A 74 13.15 0.38 16.99
CA HIS A 74 12.37 -0.73 17.56
C HIS A 74 12.03 -1.66 16.42
N CYS A 75 12.87 -2.68 16.23
CA CYS A 75 12.53 -3.85 15.45
C CYS A 75 13.15 -5.10 16.07
N ASP A 76 12.60 -5.51 17.20
CA ASP A 76 12.76 -6.88 17.72
C ASP A 76 11.76 -7.86 17.05
N ASN A 77 10.80 -7.36 16.24
CA ASN A 77 9.67 -8.14 15.70
C ASN A 77 9.68 -8.34 14.16
N GLY A 78 10.84 -8.29 13.49
CA GLY A 78 10.97 -8.74 12.09
C GLY A 78 10.38 -7.84 11.00
N LEU A 79 9.94 -6.63 11.33
CA LEU A 79 9.48 -5.62 10.35
C LEU A 79 10.68 -4.85 9.77
N SER A 80 11.17 -5.26 8.60
CA SER A 80 12.15 -4.43 7.88
C SER A 80 11.43 -3.31 7.11
N TYR A 81 11.77 -2.05 7.40
CA TYR A 81 11.35 -0.91 6.58
C TYR A 81 12.56 -0.34 5.85
N LEU A 82 12.38 -0.02 4.57
CA LEU A 82 13.37 0.64 3.74
C LEU A 82 12.80 1.99 3.32
N ILE A 83 13.45 3.08 3.72
CA ILE A 83 13.12 4.41 3.21
C ILE A 83 13.82 4.57 1.87
N ILE A 84 13.08 4.47 0.78
CA ILE A 84 13.58 4.80 -0.56
C ILE A 84 13.30 6.29 -0.77
N ASN A 85 14.36 7.11 -0.69
CA ASN A 85 14.30 8.52 -1.08
C ASN A 85 14.47 8.63 -2.60
N ASP A 86 13.46 8.22 -3.35
CA ASP A 86 13.49 8.38 -4.79
C ASP A 86 12.98 9.77 -5.18
N LYS A 87 13.78 10.52 -5.94
CA LYS A 87 13.34 11.76 -6.56
C LYS A 87 12.64 11.37 -7.86
N ILE A 88 11.39 10.95 -7.79
CA ILE A 88 10.57 10.81 -9.00
C ILE A 88 10.51 12.21 -9.63
N PRO A 89 11.13 12.44 -10.80
CA PRO A 89 11.03 13.73 -11.44
C PRO A 89 9.55 13.94 -11.75
N SER A 90 8.93 14.96 -11.15
CA SER A 90 7.58 15.32 -11.53
C SER A 90 7.66 15.82 -12.96
N GLU A 91 7.23 15.02 -13.92
CA GLU A 91 6.93 15.55 -15.25
C GLU A 91 5.85 16.62 -15.04
N LYS A 92 6.23 17.87 -15.30
CA LYS A 92 5.27 18.96 -15.46
C LYS A 92 4.50 18.61 -16.73
N ASN A 93 3.29 18.08 -16.57
CA ASN A 93 2.36 17.93 -17.69
C ASN A 93 2.22 19.30 -18.38
N GLN A 94 2.56 19.32 -19.68
CA GLN A 94 2.20 20.37 -20.62
C GLN A 94 0.69 20.32 -20.91
#